data_AF-A0A357B7I3-F1
#
_entry.id   AF-A0A357B7I3-F1
#
_cell.length_a   1.000
_cell.length_b   1.000
_cell.length_c   1.000
_cell.angle_alpha   90.00
_cell.angle_beta   90.00
_cell.angle_gamma   90.00
#
_symmetry.space_group_name_H-M   'P 1'
#
loop_
_entity.id
_entity.type
_entity.pdbx_description
1 polymer ?
#
loop_
_entity_poly.entity_id
_entity_poly.type
_entity_poly.pdbx_seq_one_letter_code
_entity_poly.pdbx_strand_id
1 'polypeptide(L)' 'MPKQYHAEILNFIRFLETKALEERMGTAIASETSLKKDWLKPEEDEAWQDL' A
#
# COMPACT_ATOMS: atom_id res chain seq x y z
N MET A 1 15.69 29.17 3.12
CA MET A 1 15.72 28.33 4.35
C MET A 1 17.14 28.27 4.89
N PRO A 2 17.36 28.52 6.19
CA PRO A 2 18.69 28.43 6.80
C PRO A 2 19.32 27.03 6.67
N LYS A 3 20.65 26.97 6.45
CA LYS A 3 21.40 25.71 6.24
C LYS A 3 21.26 24.73 7.42
N GLN A 4 21.06 25.24 8.62
CA GLN A 4 20.89 24.44 9.84
C GLN A 4 19.69 23.46 9.78
N TYR A 5 18.66 23.76 9.00
CA TYR A 5 17.47 22.91 8.91
C TYR A 5 17.55 21.84 7.82
N HIS A 6 18.60 21.81 7.00
CA HIS A 6 18.64 20.91 5.84
C HIS A 6 18.64 19.43 6.25
N ALA A 7 19.39 19.09 7.31
CA ALA A 7 19.42 17.74 7.85
C ALA A 7 18.06 17.33 8.44
N GLU A 8 17.41 18.25 9.15
CA GLU A 8 16.10 18.01 9.78
C GLU A 8 15.00 17.83 8.74
N ILE A 9 14.97 18.68 7.71
CA ILE A 9 14.04 18.57 6.58
C ILE A 9 14.25 17.25 5.84
N LEU A 10 15.51 16.86 5.58
CA LEU A 10 15.82 15.59 4.91
C LEU A 10 15.35 14.39 5.75
N ASN A 11 15.56 14.44 7.06
CA ASN A 11 15.08 13.39 7.97
C ASN A 11 13.55 13.32 7.99
N PHE A 12 12.87 14.47 7.99
CA PHE A 12 11.41 14.53 7.93
C PHE A 12 10.86 13.96 6.63
N ILE A 13 11.45 14.29 5.48
CA ILE A 13 11.06 13.71 4.18
C ILE A 13 11.21 12.19 4.20
N ARG A 14 12.35 11.66 4.64
CA ARG A 14 12.59 10.21 4.75
C ARG A 14 11.60 9.52 5.68
N PHE A 15 11.25 10.16 6.80
CA PHE A 15 10.24 9.65 7.71
C PHE A 15 8.86 9.53 7.03
N LEU A 16 8.45 10.54 6.27
CA LEU A 16 7.18 10.51 5.52
C LEU A 16 7.18 9.43 4.44
N GLU A 17 8.29 9.25 3.71
CA GLU A 17 8.43 8.19 2.70
C GLU A 17 8.26 6.79 3.31
N THR A 18 8.93 6.51 4.43
CA THR A 18 8.79 5.24 5.15
C THR A 18 7.36 5.02 5.64
N LYS A 19 6.75 6.04 6.24
CA LYS A 19 5.36 5.96 6.72
C LYS A 19 4.37 5.69 5.58
N ALA A 20 4.54 6.36 4.45
CA ALA A 20 3.69 6.14 3.27
C ALA A 20 3.84 4.71 2.71
N LEU A 21 5.04 4.13 2.76
CA LEU A 21 5.26 2.73 2.37
C LEU A 21 4.51 1.76 3.31
N GLU A 22 4.60 1.97 4.62
CA GLU A 22 3.89 1.17 5.62
C GLU A 22 2.36 1.28 5.47
N GLU A 23 1.82 2.48 5.25
CA GLU A 23 0.38 2.69 5.04
C GLU A 23 -0.14 2.03 3.75
N ARG A 24 0.65 2.06 2.66
CA ARG A 24 0.32 1.34 1.42
C ARG A 24 0.29 -0.17 1.62
N MET A 25 1.24 -0.72 2.39
CA MET A 25 1.22 -2.14 2.76
C MET A 25 -0.02 -2.48 3.61
N GLY A 26 -0.38 -1.63 4.58
CA GLY A 26 -1.59 -1.80 5.38
C GLY A 26 -2.87 -1.86 4.52
N THR A 27 -2.96 -1.05 3.46
CA THR A 27 -4.10 -1.05 2.53
C THR A 27 -4.16 -2.33 1.70
N ALA A 28 -3.01 -2.82 1.21
CA ALA A 28 -2.93 -4.07 0.47
C ALA A 28 -3.38 -5.25 1.35
N ILE A 29 -2.84 -5.35 2.57
CA ILE A 29 -3.17 -6.40 3.54
C ILE A 29 -4.64 -6.31 4.00
N ALA A 30 -5.15 -5.11 4.26
CA ALA A 30 -6.56 -4.92 4.64
C ALA A 30 -7.52 -5.37 3.52
N SER A 31 -7.12 -5.17 2.26
CA SER A 31 -7.93 -5.56 1.09
C SER A 31 -7.96 -7.08 0.88
N GLU A 32 -6.95 -7.82 1.35
CA GLU A 32 -6.86 -9.29 1.18
C GLU A 32 -8.06 -10.03 1.79
N THR A 33 -8.55 -9.60 2.96
CA THR A 33 -9.69 -10.27 3.62
C THR A 33 -11.04 -10.03 2.93
N SER A 34 -11.18 -8.89 2.24
CA SER A 34 -12.36 -8.60 1.41
C SER A 34 -12.25 -9.29 0.05
N LEU A 35 -11.08 -9.23 -0.61
CA LEU A 35 -10.80 -9.92 -1.87
C LEU A 35 -10.98 -11.43 -1.75
N LYS A 36 -10.45 -12.06 -0.69
CA LYS A 36 -10.55 -13.52 -0.48
C LYS A 36 -12.00 -14.03 -0.41
N LYS A 37 -12.95 -13.21 0.04
CA LYS A 37 -14.36 -13.60 0.15
C LYS A 37 -15.08 -13.60 -1.20
N ASP A 38 -14.71 -12.68 -2.09
CA ASP A 38 -15.34 -12.57 -3.40
C ASP A 38 -14.60 -13.38 -4.48
N TRP A 39 -13.29 -13.60 -4.33
CA TRP A 39 -12.44 -14.30 -5.31
C TRP A 39 -12.56 -15.83 -5.28
N LEU A 40 -12.97 -16.45 -4.17
CA LEU A 40 -13.09 -17.91 -4.04
C LEU A 40 -14.43 -18.45 -4.53
N LYS A 41 -15.14 -17.69 -5.37
CA LYS A 41 -16.41 -18.08 -5.95
C LYS A 41 -16.15 -18.83 -7.28
N PRO A 42 -16.77 -20.00 -7.50
CA PRO A 42 -16.61 -20.73 -8.76
C PRO A 42 -17.03 -19.91 -9.99
N GLU A 43 -17.91 -18.92 -9.82
CA GLU A 43 -18.33 -17.98 -10.87
C GLU A 43 -17.19 -17.06 -11.34
N GLU A 44 -16.24 -16.72 -10.46
CA GLU A 44 -15.04 -15.96 -10.83
C GLU A 44 -14.04 -16.89 -11.54
N ASP A 45 -13.81 -18.12 -11.06
CA ASP A 45 -12.93 -19.06 -11.77
C ASP A 45 -13.34 -19.28 -13.24
N GLU A 46 -14.64 -19.21 -13.54
CA GLU A 46 -15.20 -19.26 -14.90
C GLU A 46 -14.97 -17.95 -15.67
N ALA A 47 -15.19 -16.78 -15.05
CA ALA A 47 -14.96 -15.47 -15.66
C ALA A 47 -13.48 -15.19 -16.00
N TRP A 48 -12.55 -15.81 -15.28
CA TRP A 48 -11.11 -15.65 -15.49
C TRP A 48 -10.51 -16.64 -16.51
N GLN A 49 -11.27 -17.63 -17.00
CA GLN A 49 -10.79 -18.54 -18.07
C GLN A 49 -10.60 -17.83 -19.42
N ASP A 50 -11.29 -16.71 -19.64
CA ASP A 50 -11.35 -15.99 -20.92
C ASP A 50 -10.42 -14.75 -20.99
N LEU A 51 -9.54 -14.55 -20.00
CA LEU A 51 -8.58 -13.44 -19.88
C LEU A 51 -7.13 -13.88 -20.14
#